data_AF-A0A8S9TFZ4-F1
#
_entry.id   AF-A0A8S9TFZ4-F1
#
_cell.length_a   1.000
_cell.length_b   1.000
_cell.length_c   1.000
_cell.angle_alpha   90.00
_cell.angle_beta   90.00
_cell.angle_gamma   90.00
#
_symmetry.space_group_name_H-M   'P 1'
#
loop_
_entity.id
_entity.type
_entity.pdbx_description
1 polymer ?
#
loop_
_entity_poly.entity_id
_entity_poly.type
_entity_poly.pdbx_seq_one_letter_code
_entity_poly.pdbx_strand_id
1 'polypeptide(L)'
;MPQDVQDASQDAQEVSNVFQGKTIGGQHLPGVSQCLQDAMQDVQEAIQVGLDVPDGIQSDDDEQYHVGMLVSLFSKDTTYKAALLCKNFRLFYFLKAPKVTAYELRNMQKEAIVSPNKLVQILPWSVIRQCQKAISSLQNKREGVGELGMVVKVATVGILTPPTVAAMKRWHEVTKVIDTLEKAFVWITKIDFTLNVDRHFRVIKDQTLESRLKVLPVFSPQVHFTLTISVSYRDC
;
A
#
# COMPACT_ATOMS: atom_id res chain seq x y z
N MET A 1 32.23 5.42 5.03
CA MET A 1 30.97 4.76 5.45
C MET A 1 29.88 5.83 5.45
N PRO A 2 28.66 5.53 4.97
CA PRO A 2 27.58 6.51 4.92
C PRO A 2 27.12 6.90 6.34
N GLN A 3 26.82 8.18 6.57
CA GLN A 3 26.38 8.71 7.87
C GLN A 3 25.10 8.04 8.38
N ASP A 4 24.24 7.53 7.50
CA ASP A 4 22.98 6.86 7.85
C ASP A 4 23.17 5.53 8.62
N VAL A 5 24.36 4.93 8.58
CA VAL A 5 24.68 3.69 9.32
C VAL A 5 25.07 3.99 10.78
N GLN A 6 25.57 5.20 11.05
CA GLN A 6 25.97 5.60 12.41
C GLN A 6 24.75 6.01 13.26
N ASP A 7 23.75 6.66 12.66
CA ASP A 7 22.52 7.06 13.34
C ASP A 7 21.66 5.84 13.74
N ALA A 8 21.57 4.82 12.88
CA ALA A 8 20.86 3.58 13.19
C ALA A 8 21.54 2.74 14.30
N SER A 9 22.85 2.87 14.46
CA SER A 9 23.60 2.22 15.53
C SER A 9 23.41 2.91 16.88
N GLN A 10 23.21 4.24 16.90
CA GLN A 10 22.96 5.00 18.13
C GLN A 10 21.55 4.76 18.67
N ASP A 11 20.54 4.68 17.80
CA ASP A 11 19.16 4.39 18.20
C ASP A 11 19.00 2.97 18.78
N ALA A 12 19.76 1.99 18.26
CA ALA A 12 19.76 0.63 18.80
C ALA A 12 20.41 0.55 20.21
N GLN A 13 21.39 1.41 20.49
CA GLN A 13 22.07 1.47 21.78
C GLN A 13 21.24 2.20 22.84
N GLU A 14 20.42 3.17 22.44
CA GLU A 14 19.48 3.88 23.32
C GLU A 14 18.33 2.97 23.79
N VAL A 15 17.81 2.09 22.90
CA VAL A 15 16.78 1.08 23.25
C VAL A 15 17.33 0.01 24.20
N SER A 16 18.61 -0.36 24.07
CA SER A 16 19.29 -1.28 24.99
C SER A 16 19.41 -0.70 26.41
N ASN A 17 19.77 0.59 26.53
CA ASN A 17 19.91 1.27 27.81
C ASN A 17 18.58 1.49 28.53
N VAL A 18 17.47 1.67 27.80
CA VAL A 18 16.11 1.80 28.37
C VAL A 18 15.64 0.49 29.02
N PHE A 19 16.09 -0.67 28.53
CA PHE A 19 15.71 -1.98 29.07
C PHE A 19 16.55 -2.44 30.26
N GLN A 20 17.78 -1.92 30.43
CA GLN A 20 18.62 -2.25 31.60
C GLN A 20 18.23 -1.49 32.88
N GLY A 21 17.32 -0.51 32.81
CA GLY A 21 16.98 0.38 33.93
C GLY A 21 15.67 0.10 34.69
N LYS A 22 14.84 -0.88 34.30
CA LYS A 22 13.53 -1.12 34.94
C LYS A 22 13.50 -2.41 35.77
N THR A 23 13.99 -2.31 37.01
CA THR A 23 13.62 -3.26 38.08
C THR A 23 12.26 -2.86 38.65
N ILE A 24 11.21 -3.62 38.32
CA ILE A 24 9.99 -3.67 39.12
C ILE A 24 9.98 -5.03 39.81
N GLY A 25 10.16 -5.03 41.14
CA GLY A 25 9.87 -6.18 42.00
C GLY A 25 10.86 -7.34 41.95
N GLY A 26 12.15 -7.09 42.21
CA GLY A 26 13.02 -8.03 42.95
C GLY A 26 13.07 -9.52 42.57
N GLN A 27 12.85 -9.91 41.31
CA GLN A 27 13.09 -11.27 40.83
C GLN A 27 13.83 -11.25 39.50
N HIS A 28 15.07 -11.73 39.53
CA HIS A 28 15.92 -11.92 38.36
C HIS A 28 15.48 -13.24 37.69
N LEU A 29 14.86 -13.16 36.50
CA LEU A 29 14.59 -14.32 35.64
C LEU A 29 15.76 -14.46 34.65
N PRO A 30 16.68 -15.44 34.81
CA PRO A 30 17.92 -15.53 34.04
C PRO A 30 17.74 -16.03 32.58
N GLY A 31 16.53 -16.32 32.13
CA GLY A 31 16.28 -16.91 30.80
C GLY A 31 15.92 -15.93 29.67
N VAL A 32 15.41 -14.73 29.99
CA VAL A 32 14.89 -13.80 28.96
C VAL A 32 16.01 -13.03 28.27
N SER A 33 17.14 -12.81 28.95
CA SER A 33 18.30 -12.09 28.41
C SER A 33 19.05 -12.89 27.36
N GLN A 34 19.14 -14.22 27.51
CA GLN A 34 19.90 -15.07 26.60
C GLN A 34 19.16 -15.26 25.26
N CYS A 35 17.86 -15.55 25.29
CA CYS A 35 17.08 -15.68 24.04
C CYS A 35 17.02 -14.38 23.23
N LEU A 36 17.06 -13.20 23.89
CA LEU A 36 17.10 -11.93 23.19
C LEU A 36 18.48 -11.67 22.56
N GLN A 37 19.56 -12.07 23.23
CA GLN A 37 20.92 -12.00 22.70
C GLN A 37 21.13 -12.96 21.54
N ASP A 38 20.63 -14.19 21.65
CA ASP A 38 20.71 -15.20 20.58
C ASP A 38 19.89 -14.75 19.34
N ALA A 39 18.69 -14.18 19.55
CA ALA A 39 17.88 -13.64 18.45
C ALA A 39 18.51 -12.39 17.78
N MET A 40 19.26 -11.59 18.53
CA MET A 40 20.01 -10.45 17.96
C MET A 40 21.24 -10.92 17.16
N GLN A 41 21.90 -11.99 17.62
CA GLN A 41 23.03 -12.61 16.92
C GLN A 41 22.57 -13.27 15.60
N ASP A 42 21.45 -13.98 15.61
CA ASP A 42 20.87 -14.60 14.40
C ASP A 42 20.48 -13.56 13.34
N VAL A 43 20.00 -12.38 13.76
CA VAL A 43 19.69 -11.26 12.86
C VAL A 43 20.96 -10.65 12.27
N GLN A 44 22.05 -10.55 13.04
CA GLN A 44 23.35 -10.09 12.53
C GLN A 44 23.99 -11.09 11.56
N GLU A 45 23.87 -12.40 11.82
CA GLU A 45 24.36 -13.43 10.89
C GLU A 45 23.54 -13.51 9.60
N ALA A 46 22.21 -13.34 9.68
CA ALA A 46 21.34 -13.28 8.50
C ALA A 46 21.65 -12.06 7.59
N ILE A 47 22.12 -10.95 8.17
CA ILE A 47 22.57 -9.76 7.42
C ILE A 47 23.93 -10.02 6.74
N GLN A 48 24.77 -10.90 7.30
CA GLN A 48 26.11 -11.18 6.79
C GLN A 48 26.16 -12.31 5.74
N VAL A 49 25.17 -13.21 5.71
CA VAL A 49 25.19 -14.43 4.87
C VAL A 49 24.20 -14.41 3.69
N GLY A 50 23.33 -13.39 3.59
CA GLY A 50 22.21 -13.36 2.63
C GLY A 50 22.41 -12.59 1.31
N LEU A 51 23.63 -12.43 0.80
CA LEU A 51 23.90 -11.83 -0.51
C LEU A 51 24.61 -12.82 -1.45
N ASP A 52 23.92 -13.89 -1.81
CA ASP A 52 24.15 -14.59 -3.08
C ASP A 52 22.88 -14.43 -3.92
N VAL A 53 22.77 -13.26 -4.56
CA VAL A 53 21.83 -13.04 -5.66
C VAL A 53 22.55 -13.54 -6.92
N PRO A 54 22.02 -14.53 -7.65
CA PRO A 54 22.61 -14.95 -8.90
C PRO A 54 22.64 -13.76 -9.87
N ASP A 55 23.84 -13.49 -10.38
CA ASP A 55 24.13 -12.50 -11.41
C ASP A 55 23.16 -12.62 -12.59
N GLY A 56 22.67 -11.46 -13.03
CA GLY A 56 22.14 -11.29 -14.38
C GLY A 56 20.62 -11.35 -14.52
N ILE A 57 19.95 -10.28 -14.08
CA ILE A 57 18.98 -9.63 -14.97
C ILE A 57 19.50 -8.21 -15.17
N GLN A 58 20.13 -8.01 -16.32
CA GLN A 58 20.50 -6.69 -16.81
C GLN A 58 19.26 -5.79 -16.76
N SER A 59 19.39 -4.66 -16.06
CA SER A 59 18.47 -3.56 -16.11
C SER A 59 18.62 -2.89 -17.48
N ASP A 60 17.87 -3.36 -18.46
CA ASP A 60 17.65 -2.65 -19.71
C ASP A 60 16.14 -2.44 -19.86
N ASP A 61 15.78 -1.19 -20.16
CA ASP A 61 14.46 -0.54 -20.16
C ASP A 61 13.95 -0.02 -18.80
N ASP A 62 13.97 1.31 -18.64
CA ASP A 62 13.14 2.06 -17.69
C ASP A 62 11.66 1.74 -17.98
N GLU A 63 11.13 0.64 -17.45
CA GLU A 63 9.74 0.24 -17.63
C GLU A 63 8.84 1.24 -16.88
N GLN A 64 8.42 2.29 -17.59
CA GLN A 64 7.69 3.39 -16.97
C GLN A 64 6.25 2.99 -16.70
N TYR A 65 5.83 3.04 -15.43
CA TYR A 65 4.48 2.65 -15.06
C TYR A 65 3.44 3.71 -15.40
N HIS A 66 2.64 3.47 -16.44
CA HIS A 66 1.60 4.39 -16.90
C HIS A 66 0.22 4.09 -16.30
N VAL A 67 -0.59 5.12 -16.06
CA VAL A 67 -1.96 4.99 -15.54
C VAL A 67 -2.84 4.16 -16.48
N GLY A 68 -2.57 4.14 -17.78
CA GLY A 68 -3.24 3.25 -18.72
C GLY A 68 -3.13 1.77 -18.34
N MET A 69 -2.01 1.34 -17.75
CA MET A 69 -1.85 -0.04 -17.27
C MET A 69 -2.81 -0.36 -16.13
N LEU A 70 -3.12 0.61 -15.27
CA LEU A 70 -4.11 0.42 -14.19
C LEU A 70 -5.50 0.17 -14.74
N VAL A 71 -5.86 0.82 -15.85
CA VAL A 71 -7.14 0.59 -16.52
C VAL A 71 -7.24 -0.86 -16.97
N SER A 72 -6.18 -1.39 -17.60
CA SER A 72 -6.12 -2.80 -18.02
C SER A 72 -6.05 -3.77 -16.84
N LEU A 73 -5.26 -3.46 -15.82
CA LEU A 73 -5.08 -4.27 -14.61
C LEU A 73 -6.43 -4.45 -13.91
N PHE A 74 -7.12 -3.35 -13.60
CA PHE A 74 -8.38 -3.37 -12.88
C PHE A 74 -9.60 -3.78 -13.72
N SER A 75 -9.40 -4.09 -15.00
CA SER A 75 -10.45 -4.69 -15.84
C SER A 75 -10.51 -6.22 -15.69
N LYS A 76 -9.52 -6.82 -15.04
CA LYS A 76 -9.42 -8.26 -14.80
C LYS A 76 -9.50 -8.57 -13.30
N ASP A 77 -9.75 -9.83 -12.96
CA ASP A 77 -9.62 -10.36 -11.60
C ASP A 77 -8.16 -10.27 -11.14
N THR A 78 -7.81 -9.09 -10.61
CA THR A 78 -6.44 -8.77 -10.21
C THR A 78 -6.12 -9.52 -8.91
N THR A 79 -5.19 -10.46 -8.97
CA THR A 79 -4.69 -11.17 -7.77
C THR A 79 -3.67 -10.31 -7.02
N TYR A 80 -3.31 -10.72 -5.79
CA TYR A 80 -2.30 -10.03 -4.99
C TYR A 80 -0.98 -9.80 -5.76
N LYS A 81 -0.48 -10.83 -6.46
CA LYS A 81 0.78 -10.74 -7.23
C LYS A 81 0.71 -9.68 -8.32
N ALA A 82 -0.38 -9.63 -9.08
CA ALA A 82 -0.57 -8.63 -10.12
C ALA A 82 -0.78 -7.23 -9.52
N ALA A 83 -1.43 -7.15 -8.35
CA ALA A 83 -1.68 -5.91 -7.66
C ALA A 83 -0.39 -5.26 -7.11
N LEU A 84 0.65 -6.04 -6.79
CA LEU A 84 1.95 -5.52 -6.33
C LEU A 84 2.57 -4.50 -7.30
N LEU A 85 2.27 -4.58 -8.59
CA LEU A 85 2.67 -3.57 -9.58
C LEU A 85 2.20 -2.15 -9.21
N CYS A 86 1.14 -2.02 -8.42
CA CYS A 86 0.66 -0.73 -7.92
C CYS A 86 1.70 -0.02 -7.05
N LYS A 87 2.61 -0.74 -6.38
CA LYS A 87 3.67 -0.14 -5.54
C LYS A 87 4.69 0.67 -6.33
N ASN A 88 4.81 0.44 -7.64
CA ASN A 88 5.79 1.12 -8.49
C ASN A 88 5.32 2.51 -8.95
N PHE A 89 4.05 2.86 -8.69
CA PHE A 89 3.53 4.18 -9.03
C PHE A 89 3.92 5.23 -7.99
N ARG A 90 4.31 6.41 -8.46
CA ARG A 90 4.58 7.57 -7.61
C ARG A 90 3.35 8.48 -7.52
N LEU A 91 3.22 9.18 -6.41
CA LEU A 91 2.19 10.22 -6.25
C LEU A 91 2.67 11.55 -6.83
N PHE A 92 1.76 12.32 -7.40
CA PHE A 92 2.01 13.74 -7.67
C PHE A 92 2.25 14.48 -6.35
N TYR A 93 3.32 15.28 -6.33
CA TYR A 93 3.59 16.20 -5.24
C TYR A 93 3.15 17.61 -5.63
N PHE A 94 2.26 18.20 -4.83
CA PHE A 94 1.78 19.56 -5.03
C PHE A 94 2.20 20.43 -3.86
N LEU A 95 2.95 21.52 -4.14
CA LEU A 95 3.30 22.52 -3.12
C LEU A 95 2.07 23.22 -2.55
N LYS A 96 1.02 23.36 -3.36
CA LYS A 96 -0.28 23.95 -2.97
C LYS A 96 -1.39 23.11 -3.59
N ALA A 97 -2.54 23.03 -2.92
CA ALA A 97 -3.70 22.32 -3.43
C ALA A 97 -4.03 22.80 -4.86
N PRO A 98 -4.02 21.91 -5.87
CA PRO A 98 -4.23 22.31 -7.25
C PRO A 98 -5.68 22.76 -7.45
N LYS A 99 -5.88 23.74 -8.33
CA LYS A 99 -7.23 24.11 -8.75
C LYS A 99 -7.81 22.99 -9.62
N VAL A 100 -9.01 22.55 -9.27
CA VAL A 100 -9.75 21.52 -9.99
C VAL A 100 -11.01 22.14 -10.59
N THR A 101 -11.28 21.89 -11.87
CA THR A 101 -12.47 22.42 -12.55
C THR A 101 -12.99 21.41 -13.57
N ALA A 102 -14.27 21.07 -13.47
CA ALA A 102 -14.94 20.19 -14.42
C ALA A 102 -15.50 20.98 -15.61
N TYR A 103 -15.50 20.34 -16.77
CA TYR A 103 -16.00 20.88 -18.03
C TYR A 103 -16.76 19.81 -18.80
N GLU A 104 -17.67 20.23 -19.66
CA GLU A 104 -18.28 19.33 -20.63
C GLU A 104 -17.28 19.05 -21.75
N LEU A 105 -17.18 17.78 -22.16
CA LEU A 105 -16.25 17.30 -23.17
C LEU A 105 -16.42 18.04 -24.51
N ARG A 106 -17.66 18.39 -24.88
CA ARG A 106 -17.98 19.15 -26.10
C ARG A 106 -17.39 20.56 -26.15
N ASN A 107 -17.06 21.14 -25.00
CA ASN A 107 -16.53 22.49 -24.89
C ASN A 107 -14.99 22.52 -24.85
N MET A 108 -14.34 21.37 -25.09
CA MET A 108 -12.89 21.22 -24.99
C MET A 108 -12.29 20.72 -26.30
N GLN A 109 -11.08 21.19 -26.61
CA GLN A 109 -10.26 20.63 -27.68
C GLN A 109 -9.72 19.26 -27.25
N LYS A 110 -9.84 18.24 -28.11
CA LYS A 110 -9.44 16.86 -27.78
C LYS A 110 -7.94 16.73 -27.52
N GLU A 111 -7.11 17.54 -28.18
CA GLU A 111 -5.66 17.59 -27.94
C GLU A 111 -5.29 18.04 -26.51
N ALA A 112 -6.23 18.66 -25.78
CA ALA A 112 -6.02 19.10 -24.41
C ALA A 112 -6.19 17.97 -23.37
N ILE A 113 -6.77 16.82 -23.76
CA ILE A 113 -6.97 15.68 -22.85
C ILE A 113 -5.69 14.86 -22.76
N VAL A 114 -5.19 14.71 -21.54
CA VAL A 114 -3.99 13.93 -21.28
C VAL A 114 -4.34 12.44 -21.39
N SER A 115 -3.62 11.74 -22.28
CA SER A 115 -3.77 10.29 -22.43
C SER A 115 -3.33 9.55 -21.15
N PRO A 116 -4.06 8.51 -20.70
CA PRO A 116 -3.65 7.68 -19.56
C PRO A 116 -2.26 7.06 -19.72
N ASN A 117 -1.83 6.80 -20.96
CA ASN A 117 -0.51 6.24 -21.28
C ASN A 117 0.63 7.25 -21.14
N LYS A 118 0.33 8.54 -20.96
CA LYS A 118 1.33 9.59 -20.71
C LYS A 118 1.42 9.97 -19.24
N LEU A 119 0.52 9.46 -18.40
CA LEU A 119 0.49 9.74 -16.98
C LEU A 119 1.27 8.68 -16.24
N VAL A 120 2.32 9.09 -15.54
CA VAL A 120 3.27 8.21 -14.83
C VAL A 120 3.17 8.36 -13.30
N GLN A 121 2.29 9.25 -12.86
CA GLN A 121 2.05 9.56 -11.46
C GLN A 121 0.55 9.53 -11.16
N ILE A 122 0.24 9.16 -9.91
CA ILE A 122 -1.12 9.07 -9.40
C ILE A 122 -1.47 10.33 -8.62
N LEU A 123 -2.66 10.87 -8.86
CA LEU A 123 -3.14 12.01 -8.07
C LEU A 123 -3.30 11.60 -6.59
N PRO A 124 -2.94 12.47 -5.63
CA PRO A 124 -3.28 12.26 -4.24
C PRO A 124 -4.79 12.11 -4.04
N TRP A 125 -5.16 11.32 -3.03
CA TRP A 125 -6.57 11.03 -2.72
C TRP A 125 -7.42 12.30 -2.51
N SER A 126 -6.83 13.32 -1.90
CA SER A 126 -7.48 14.62 -1.68
C SER A 126 -7.87 15.31 -3.00
N VAL A 127 -7.01 15.23 -4.01
CA VAL A 127 -7.25 15.82 -5.35
C VAL A 127 -8.27 14.97 -6.11
N ILE A 128 -8.19 13.63 -6.03
CA ILE A 128 -9.19 12.73 -6.62
C ILE A 128 -10.59 13.05 -6.11
N ARG A 129 -10.76 13.25 -4.79
CA ARG A 129 -12.05 13.65 -4.19
C ARG A 129 -12.55 14.98 -4.76
N GLN A 130 -11.67 15.95 -4.97
CA GLN A 130 -12.03 17.23 -5.58
C GLN A 130 -12.49 17.05 -7.03
N CYS A 131 -11.81 16.19 -7.81
CA CYS A 131 -12.21 15.86 -9.17
C CYS A 131 -13.62 15.26 -9.19
N GLN A 132 -13.90 14.27 -8.34
CA GLN A 132 -15.23 13.64 -8.25
C GLN A 132 -16.30 14.66 -7.86
N LYS A 133 -16.03 15.48 -6.83
CA LYS A 133 -16.95 16.55 -6.42
C LYS A 133 -17.23 17.53 -7.55
N ALA A 134 -16.22 17.91 -8.33
CA ALA A 134 -16.37 18.82 -9.45
C ALA A 134 -17.24 18.20 -10.57
N ILE A 135 -17.02 16.91 -10.90
CA ILE A 135 -17.83 16.17 -11.87
C ILE A 135 -19.28 16.13 -11.42
N SER A 136 -19.55 15.65 -10.20
CA SER A 136 -20.92 15.53 -9.67
C SER A 136 -21.61 16.90 -9.58
N SER A 137 -20.88 17.94 -9.18
CA SER A 137 -21.44 19.30 -9.12
C SER A 137 -21.84 19.83 -10.51
N LEU A 138 -21.07 19.49 -11.56
CA LEU A 138 -21.39 19.90 -12.92
C LEU A 138 -22.53 19.08 -13.51
N GLN A 139 -22.55 17.77 -13.26
CA GLN A 139 -23.64 16.87 -13.65
C GLN A 139 -24.98 17.32 -13.04
N ASN A 140 -24.99 17.64 -11.75
CA ASN A 140 -26.21 18.12 -11.08
C ASN A 140 -26.73 19.46 -11.65
N LYS A 141 -25.87 20.26 -12.30
CA LYS A 141 -26.24 21.52 -12.94
C LYS A 141 -26.70 21.35 -14.39
N ARG A 142 -26.48 20.17 -15.00
CA ARG A 142 -26.72 19.91 -16.42
C ARG A 142 -27.53 18.64 -16.57
N GLU A 143 -28.84 18.79 -16.78
CA GLU A 143 -29.70 17.66 -17.11
C GLU A 143 -29.24 16.98 -18.41
N GLY A 144 -29.14 15.65 -18.39
CA GLY A 144 -28.85 14.83 -19.57
C GLY A 144 -27.36 14.65 -19.95
N VAL A 145 -26.40 15.25 -19.23
CA VAL A 145 -24.97 15.01 -19.51
C VAL A 145 -24.44 13.90 -18.60
N GLY A 146 -24.25 12.70 -19.19
CA GLY A 146 -23.65 11.56 -18.50
C GLY A 146 -22.17 11.79 -18.13
N GLU A 147 -21.64 10.97 -17.23
CA GLU A 147 -20.25 11.08 -16.72
C GLU A 147 -19.21 11.12 -17.84
N LEU A 148 -19.35 10.27 -18.86
CA LEU A 148 -18.43 10.23 -20.00
C LEU A 148 -18.46 11.47 -20.89
N GLY A 149 -19.49 12.32 -20.75
CA GLY A 149 -19.59 13.63 -21.40
C GLY A 149 -18.86 14.74 -20.66
N MET A 150 -18.17 14.43 -19.55
CA MET A 150 -17.44 15.39 -18.71
C MET A 150 -15.94 15.10 -18.70
N VAL A 151 -15.16 16.13 -18.42
CA VAL A 151 -13.71 16.05 -18.17
C VAL A 151 -13.34 16.98 -17.02
N VAL A 152 -12.18 16.74 -16.40
CA VAL A 152 -11.70 17.55 -15.27
C VAL A 152 -10.33 18.10 -15.58
N LYS A 153 -10.18 19.42 -15.53
CA LYS A 153 -8.88 20.08 -15.53
C LYS A 153 -8.33 20.13 -14.11
N VAL A 154 -7.14 19.57 -13.94
CA VAL A 154 -6.34 19.71 -12.72
C VAL A 154 -5.16 20.63 -13.07
N ALA A 155 -5.03 21.73 -12.35
CA ALA A 155 -3.90 22.65 -12.54
C ALA A 155 -2.57 21.89 -12.48
N THR A 156 -1.62 22.26 -13.35
CA THR A 156 -0.29 21.64 -13.52
C THR A 156 -0.23 20.20 -14.01
N VAL A 157 -1.34 19.46 -14.05
CA VAL A 157 -1.40 18.09 -14.58
C VAL A 157 -2.02 18.06 -15.98
N GLY A 158 -3.11 18.80 -16.20
CA GLY A 158 -3.84 18.83 -17.47
C GLY A 158 -5.29 18.39 -17.33
N ILE A 159 -5.91 18.04 -18.45
CA ILE A 159 -7.32 17.61 -18.49
C ILE A 159 -7.39 16.08 -18.46
N LEU A 160 -8.14 15.55 -17.51
CA LEU A 160 -8.31 14.13 -17.25
C LEU A 160 -9.75 13.72 -17.53
N THR A 161 -9.91 12.51 -18.05
CA THR A 161 -11.23 11.89 -18.22
C THR A 161 -11.69 11.23 -16.92
N PRO A 162 -13.00 11.10 -16.67
CA PRO A 162 -13.52 10.39 -15.51
C PRO A 162 -12.99 8.96 -15.37
N PRO A 163 -12.87 8.14 -16.44
CA PRO A 163 -12.24 6.82 -16.35
C PRO A 163 -10.80 6.87 -15.83
N THR A 164 -10.02 7.89 -16.20
CA THR A 164 -8.64 8.07 -15.71
C THR A 164 -8.64 8.38 -14.22
N VAL A 165 -9.50 9.28 -13.76
CA VAL A 165 -9.66 9.61 -12.34
C VAL A 165 -10.14 8.40 -11.54
N ALA A 166 -11.05 7.60 -12.10
CA ALA A 166 -11.54 6.37 -11.49
C ALA A 166 -10.43 5.30 -11.37
N ALA A 167 -9.57 5.15 -12.38
CA ALA A 167 -8.42 4.25 -12.31
C ALA A 167 -7.44 4.66 -11.19
N MET A 168 -7.13 5.96 -11.09
CA MET A 168 -6.31 6.49 -9.99
C MET A 168 -6.97 6.26 -8.62
N LYS A 169 -8.30 6.39 -8.53
CA LYS A 169 -9.06 6.09 -7.30
C LYS A 169 -8.90 4.61 -6.90
N ARG A 170 -9.10 3.70 -7.85
CA ARG A 170 -8.95 2.25 -7.63
C ARG A 170 -7.54 1.89 -7.20
N TRP A 171 -6.52 2.56 -7.72
CA TRP A 171 -5.14 2.38 -7.28
C TRP A 171 -4.96 2.65 -5.78
N HIS A 172 -5.58 3.73 -5.24
CA HIS A 172 -5.52 4.01 -3.80
C HIS A 172 -6.24 2.92 -2.98
N GLU A 173 -7.37 2.41 -3.49
CA GLU A 173 -8.12 1.33 -2.83
C GLU A 173 -7.29 0.04 -2.80
N VAL A 174 -6.68 -0.34 -3.93
CA VAL A 174 -5.84 -1.54 -4.04
C VAL A 174 -4.57 -1.44 -3.20
N THR A 175 -3.91 -0.27 -3.18
CA THR A 175 -2.69 -0.09 -2.38
C THR A 175 -2.96 -0.31 -0.89
N LYS A 176 -4.11 0.19 -0.38
CA LYS A 176 -4.53 -0.08 1.00
C LYS A 176 -4.79 -1.56 1.27
N VAL A 177 -5.40 -2.26 0.31
CA VAL A 177 -5.63 -3.70 0.41
C VAL A 177 -4.29 -4.45 0.50
N ILE A 178 -3.34 -4.12 -0.38
CA ILE A 178 -2.00 -4.70 -0.37
C ILE A 178 -1.30 -4.44 0.96
N ASP A 179 -1.26 -3.19 1.44
CA ASP A 179 -0.63 -2.83 2.72
C ASP A 179 -1.22 -3.64 3.88
N THR A 180 -2.52 -3.95 3.82
CA THR A 180 -3.17 -4.71 4.87
C THR A 180 -2.91 -6.21 4.74
N LEU A 181 -2.84 -6.74 3.53
CA LEU A 181 -2.42 -8.12 3.27
C LEU A 181 -0.96 -8.35 3.70
N GLU A 182 -0.05 -7.43 3.39
CA GLU A 182 1.35 -7.47 3.83
C GLU A 182 1.44 -7.52 5.36
N LYS A 183 0.68 -6.66 6.06
CA LYS A 183 0.57 -6.73 7.52
C LYS A 183 0.01 -8.08 7.98
N ALA A 184 -1.06 -8.58 7.37
CA ALA A 184 -1.63 -9.87 7.73
C ALA A 184 -0.61 -11.02 7.57
N PHE A 185 0.19 -11.02 6.52
CA PHE A 185 1.27 -12.00 6.34
C PHE A 185 2.31 -11.93 7.46
N VAL A 186 2.75 -10.73 7.84
CA VAL A 186 3.65 -10.54 8.99
C VAL A 186 3.03 -11.03 10.30
N TRP A 187 1.72 -10.86 10.49
CA TRP A 187 1.02 -11.37 11.67
C TRP A 187 0.95 -12.90 11.67
N ILE A 188 0.59 -13.51 10.54
CA ILE A 188 0.48 -14.98 10.41
C ILE A 188 1.83 -15.67 10.72
N THR A 189 2.96 -15.04 10.37
CA THR A 189 4.29 -15.60 10.66
C THR A 189 4.72 -15.39 12.11
N LYS A 190 4.28 -14.31 12.77
CA LYS A 190 4.66 -13.96 14.14
C LYS A 190 3.81 -14.59 15.24
N ILE A 191 2.58 -15.01 14.94
CA ILE A 191 1.71 -15.64 15.94
C ILE A 191 2.31 -16.98 16.37
N ASP A 192 2.58 -17.11 17.66
CA ASP A 192 2.96 -18.38 18.27
C ASP A 192 1.70 -19.21 18.56
N PHE A 193 1.39 -20.14 17.66
CA PHE A 193 0.28 -21.08 17.80
C PHE A 193 0.58 -22.22 18.79
N THR A 194 1.78 -22.28 19.36
CA THR A 194 2.19 -23.32 20.32
C THR A 194 1.91 -22.93 21.77
N LEU A 195 1.51 -21.67 22.02
CA LEU A 195 1.15 -21.18 23.34
C LEU A 195 0.05 -22.04 23.98
N ASN A 196 0.31 -22.49 25.20
CA ASN A 196 -0.64 -23.28 25.97
C ASN A 196 -1.77 -22.38 26.50
N VAL A 197 -2.79 -22.18 25.68
CA VAL A 197 -4.02 -21.46 26.02
C VAL A 197 -5.16 -22.43 26.30
N ASP A 198 -6.13 -21.95 27.09
CA ASP A 198 -7.38 -22.66 27.32
C ASP A 198 -8.04 -23.04 25.99
N ARG A 199 -8.69 -24.21 25.97
CA ARG A 199 -9.25 -24.81 24.75
C ARG A 199 -10.25 -23.89 24.04
N HIS A 200 -10.96 -23.03 24.76
CA HIS A 200 -11.93 -22.10 24.19
C HIS A 200 -11.27 -20.95 23.39
N PHE A 201 -9.98 -20.69 23.62
CA PHE A 201 -9.20 -19.66 22.92
C PHE A 201 -8.13 -20.24 21.99
N ARG A 202 -8.06 -21.57 21.86
CA ARG A 202 -7.07 -22.23 21.03
C ARG A 202 -7.41 -22.05 19.55
N VAL A 203 -6.52 -21.38 18.82
CA VAL A 203 -6.60 -21.24 17.37
C VAL A 203 -5.61 -22.20 16.71
N ILE A 204 -6.06 -22.97 15.72
CA ILE A 204 -5.20 -23.87 14.94
C ILE A 204 -4.66 -23.11 13.74
N LYS A 205 -3.35 -23.20 13.50
CA LYS A 205 -2.72 -22.60 12.31
C LYS A 205 -3.24 -23.28 11.04
N ASP A 206 -3.88 -22.51 10.16
CA ASP A 206 -4.19 -22.93 8.79
C ASP A 206 -2.94 -22.73 7.91
N GLN A 207 -2.30 -23.83 7.51
CA GLN A 207 -1.10 -23.80 6.66
C GLN A 207 -1.38 -23.29 5.25
N THR A 208 -2.64 -23.29 4.81
CA THR A 208 -3.05 -22.88 3.45
C THR A 208 -3.50 -21.43 3.37
N LEU A 209 -3.67 -20.76 4.51
CA LEU A 209 -4.25 -19.41 4.60
C LEU A 209 -3.48 -18.40 3.74
N GLU A 210 -2.15 -18.38 3.84
CA GLU A 210 -1.30 -17.46 3.09
C GLU A 210 -1.44 -17.66 1.57
N SER A 211 -1.36 -18.91 1.12
CA SER A 211 -1.48 -19.27 -0.30
C SER A 211 -2.85 -18.90 -0.86
N ARG A 212 -3.92 -19.11 -0.07
CA ARG A 212 -5.28 -18.72 -0.42
C ARG A 212 -5.41 -17.20 -0.54
N LEU A 213 -4.87 -16.43 0.40
CA LEU A 213 -4.90 -14.97 0.35
C LEU A 213 -4.20 -14.40 -0.88
N LYS A 214 -3.10 -15.02 -1.34
CA LYS A 214 -2.36 -14.57 -2.53
C LYS A 214 -3.12 -14.75 -3.85
N VAL A 215 -4.02 -15.72 -3.94
CA VAL A 215 -4.79 -16.00 -5.17
C VAL A 215 -6.14 -15.29 -5.22
N LEU A 216 -6.61 -14.72 -4.10
CA LEU A 216 -7.87 -14.00 -4.08
C LEU A 216 -7.79 -12.72 -4.93
N PRO A 217 -8.86 -12.40 -5.69
CA PRO A 217 -8.96 -11.12 -6.34
C PRO A 217 -9.02 -9.99 -5.31
N VAL A 218 -8.22 -8.93 -5.51
CA VAL A 218 -8.10 -7.80 -4.56
C VAL A 218 -9.38 -7.01 -4.37
N PHE A 219 -10.28 -7.05 -5.36
CA PHE A 219 -11.62 -6.45 -5.29
C PHE A 219 -12.70 -7.43 -4.84
N SER A 220 -12.34 -8.67 -4.48
CA SER A 220 -13.36 -9.63 -4.05
C SER A 220 -14.01 -9.17 -2.74
N PRO A 221 -15.34 -9.39 -2.57
CA PRO A 221 -16.03 -9.12 -1.30
C PRO A 221 -15.38 -9.85 -0.12
N GLN A 222 -14.76 -11.01 -0.38
CA GLN A 222 -14.07 -11.84 0.60
C GLN A 222 -12.85 -11.11 1.19
N VAL A 223 -12.04 -10.45 0.35
CA VAL A 223 -10.92 -9.62 0.81
C VAL A 223 -11.46 -8.45 1.65
N HIS A 224 -12.51 -7.77 1.20
CA HIS A 224 -13.11 -6.65 1.97
C HIS A 224 -13.63 -7.08 3.36
N PHE A 225 -14.29 -8.24 3.45
CA PHE A 225 -14.79 -8.80 4.70
C PHE A 225 -13.67 -9.20 5.66
N THR A 226 -12.63 -9.88 5.15
CA THR A 226 -11.47 -10.32 5.95
C THR A 226 -10.68 -9.13 6.51
N LEU A 227 -10.60 -8.04 5.75
CA LEU A 227 -9.91 -6.81 6.16
C LEU A 227 -10.72 -5.97 7.17
N THR A 228 -12.05 -6.00 7.10
CA THR A 228 -12.93 -5.26 8.03
C THR A 228 -12.88 -5.83 9.45
N ILE A 229 -12.80 -7.16 9.59
CA ILE A 229 -12.68 -7.83 10.90
C ILE A 229 -11.34 -7.49 11.58
N SER A 230 -10.27 -7.30 10.80
CA SER A 230 -8.93 -6.97 11.30
C SER A 230 -8.82 -5.56 11.89
N VAL A 231 -9.68 -4.63 11.46
CA VAL A 231 -9.73 -3.25 11.97
C VAL A 231 -10.57 -3.17 13.24
N SER A 232 -11.66 -3.92 13.32
CA SER A 232 -12.57 -3.89 14.48
C SER A 232 -11.95 -4.47 15.76
N TYR A 233 -10.86 -5.23 15.68
CA TYR A 233 -10.14 -5.74 16.85
C TYR A 233 -9.10 -4.75 17.43
N ARG A 234 -8.88 -3.59 16.81
CA ARG A 234 -7.95 -2.56 17.32
C ARG A 234 -8.61 -1.48 18.18
N ASP A 235 -9.94 -1.43 18.22
CA ASP A 235 -10.69 -0.42 19.00
C ASP A 235 -11.36 -1.01 20.26
N CYS A 236 -10.88 -2.18 20.75
CA CYS A 236 -11.29 -2.79 22.01
C CYS A 236 -10.10 -2.93 22.96
#